data_AF-A0A3L7P7S1-F1
#
_entry.id   AF-A0A3L7P7S1-F1
#
_cell.length_a   1.000
_cell.length_b   1.000
_cell.length_c   1.000
_cell.angle_alpha   90.00
_cell.angle_beta   90.00
_cell.angle_gamma   90.00
#
_symmetry.space_group_name_H-M   'P 1'
#
loop_
_entity.id
_entity.type
_entity.pdbx_description
1 polymer ?
#
loop_
_entity_poly.entity_id
_entity_poly.type
_entity_poly.pdbx_seq_one_letter_code
_entity_poly.pdbx_strand_id
1 'polypeptide(L)'
;MSKKCDVCAKGPAVGNSYTKRGKPKYLGGNGVKVTGKNLRRFLPNLQRMQVQVGGSVQTLRVCTQCIRSGLAPRPIKRKPFQPALSLSA
;
A
#
# COMPACT_ATOMS: atom_id res chain seq x y z
N MET A 1 6.50 -14.88 -6.58
CA MET A 1 5.78 -13.63 -6.92
C MET A 1 6.36 -12.46 -6.14
N SER A 2 7.00 -11.54 -6.85
CA SER A 2 7.54 -10.30 -6.29
C SER A 2 6.40 -9.49 -5.66
N LYS A 3 6.51 -9.06 -4.40
CA LYS A 3 5.56 -8.13 -3.75
C LYS A 3 5.71 -6.74 -4.39
N LYS A 4 5.29 -6.62 -5.65
CA LYS A 4 5.30 -5.39 -6.44
C LYS A 4 3.88 -4.89 -6.66
N CYS A 5 3.73 -3.57 -6.74
CA CYS A 5 2.49 -2.93 -7.15
C CYS A 5 2.37 -2.96 -8.68
N ASP A 6 1.21 -3.36 -9.21
CA ASP A 6 0.99 -3.42 -10.66
C ASP A 6 0.81 -2.02 -11.29
N VAL A 7 0.42 -1.01 -10.50
CA VAL A 7 0.15 0.37 -10.97
C VAL A 7 1.39 1.26 -10.94
N CYS A 8 2.19 1.17 -9.89
CA CYS A 8 3.32 2.09 -9.65
C CYS A 8 4.68 1.40 -9.52
N ALA A 9 4.73 0.08 -9.78
CA ALA A 9 5.92 -0.75 -9.72
C ALA A 9 6.68 -0.76 -8.37
N LYS A 10 6.13 -0.17 -7.29
CA LYS A 10 6.75 -0.18 -5.96
C LYS A 10 7.06 -1.59 -5.52
N GLY A 11 8.33 -1.85 -5.24
CA GLY A 11 8.83 -3.14 -4.81
C GLY A 11 9.35 -3.14 -3.37
N PRO A 12 9.80 -4.30 -2.89
CA PRO A 12 10.48 -4.43 -1.62
C PRO A 12 11.78 -3.60 -1.61
N ALA A 13 11.98 -2.80 -0.57
CA ALA A 13 13.24 -2.12 -0.33
C ALA A 13 14.04 -2.85 0.74
N VAL A 14 15.38 -2.79 0.66
CA VAL A 14 16.26 -3.35 1.68
C VAL A 14 16.64 -2.25 2.66
N GLY A 15 16.77 -2.61 3.94
CA GLY A 15 17.48 -1.76 4.89
C GLY A 15 17.80 -2.50 6.17
N ASN A 16 18.23 -1.76 7.18
CA ASN A 16 18.71 -2.34 8.43
C ASN A 16 17.71 -2.11 9.57
N SER A 17 17.68 -3.06 10.50
CA SER A 17 17.13 -2.88 11.83
C SER A 17 18.29 -2.62 12.79
N TYR A 18 18.23 -1.51 13.51
CA TYR A 18 19.24 -1.11 14.48
C TYR A 18 18.69 -1.25 15.89
N THR A 19 19.27 -2.14 16.68
CA THR A 19 18.96 -2.25 18.10
C THR A 19 19.89 -1.33 18.87
N LYS A 20 19.30 -0.40 19.61
CA LYS A 20 19.99 0.66 20.36
C LYS A 20 19.80 0.42 21.87
N ARG A 21 20.84 0.65 22.68
CA ARG A 21 20.81 0.54 24.14
C ARG A 21 21.34 1.82 24.78
N GLY A 22 20.83 2.14 25.97
CA GLY A 22 21.21 3.34 26.73
C GLY A 22 20.32 4.55 26.46
N LYS A 23 20.42 5.55 27.34
CA LYS A 23 19.65 6.79 27.26
C LYS A 23 20.37 7.82 26.39
N PRO A 24 19.66 8.54 25.49
CA PRO A 24 20.26 9.58 24.68
C PRO A 24 20.90 10.70 25.51
N LYS A 25 21.99 11.30 24.99
CA LYS A 25 22.70 12.40 25.67
C LYS A 25 21.82 13.60 25.96
N TYR A 26 20.92 13.95 25.03
CA TYR A 26 20.00 15.08 25.20
C TYR A 26 18.97 14.87 26.33
N LEU A 27 18.83 13.64 26.85
CA LEU A 27 18.01 13.34 28.02
C LEU A 27 18.86 13.17 29.29
N GLY A 28 20.10 13.65 29.30
CA GLY A 28 21.03 13.54 30.42
C GLY A 28 21.62 12.14 30.62
N GLY A 29 21.66 11.30 29.58
CA GLY A 29 22.31 9.99 29.62
C GLY A 29 23.74 9.99 29.07
N ASN A 30 24.48 8.91 29.29
CA ASN A 30 25.86 8.77 28.78
C ASN A 30 25.93 8.59 27.25
N GLY A 31 24.81 8.21 26.61
CA GLY A 31 24.68 8.04 25.17
C GLY A 31 24.02 6.73 24.76
N VAL A 32 23.58 6.67 23.51
CA VAL A 32 22.93 5.49 22.93
C VAL A 32 23.95 4.73 22.09
N LYS A 33 24.21 3.46 22.44
CA LYS A 33 25.07 2.55 21.68
C LYS A 33 24.24 1.68 20.74
N VAL A 34 24.70 1.50 19.51
CA VAL A 34 24.14 0.49 18.59
C VAL A 34 24.71 -0.88 18.96
N THR A 35 23.85 -1.80 19.36
CA THR A 35 24.22 -3.16 19.80
C THR A 35 24.06 -4.20 18.70
N GLY A 36 23.14 -3.99 17.76
CA GLY A 36 22.87 -4.93 16.69
C GLY A 36 22.49 -4.23 15.39
N LYS A 37 22.94 -4.81 14.27
CA LYS A 37 22.62 -4.38 12.91
C LYS A 37 22.21 -5.61 12.11
N ASN A 38 20.91 -5.78 11.91
CA ASN A 38 20.33 -6.90 11.16
C ASN A 38 19.73 -6.41 9.85
N LEU A 39 19.89 -7.19 8.77
CA LEU A 39 19.23 -6.92 7.50
C LEU A 39 17.72 -7.18 7.62
N ARG A 40 16.92 -6.29 7.04
CA ARG A 40 15.46 -6.44 6.93
C ARG A 40 14.95 -5.97 5.57
N ARG A 41 13.75 -6.41 5.22
CA ARG A 41 13.05 -6.00 4.01
C ARG A 41 11.84 -5.13 4.37
N PHE A 42 11.73 -3.97 3.76
CA PHE A 42 10.55 -3.12 3.81
C PHE A 42 9.62 -3.53 2.68
N LEU A 43 8.45 -4.04 3.05
CA LEU A 43 7.44 -4.48 2.09
C LEU A 43 6.42 -3.35 1.88
N PRO A 44 6.07 -3.02 0.62
CA PRO A 44 4.95 -2.13 0.37
C PRO A 44 3.65 -2.76 0.89
N ASN A 45 2.76 -1.95 1.44
CA ASN A 45 1.41 -2.40 1.82
C ASN A 45 0.59 -2.59 0.53
N LEU A 46 0.61 -3.82 0.02
CA LEU A 46 -0.10 -4.24 -1.18
C LEU A 46 -1.43 -4.88 -0.77
N GLN A 47 -2.50 -4.42 -1.38
CA GLN A 47 -3.84 -4.93 -1.19
C GLN A 47 -4.33 -5.55 -2.50
N ARG A 48 -4.98 -6.70 -2.41
CA ARG A 48 -5.63 -7.34 -3.56
C ARG A 48 -6.99 -6.70 -3.78
N MET A 49 -7.20 -6.08 -4.93
CA MET A 49 -8.46 -5.39 -5.23
C MET A 49 -8.82 -5.50 -6.70
N GLN A 50 -10.12 -5.42 -6.99
CA GLN A 50 -10.61 -5.22 -8.34
C GLN A 50 -10.41 -3.76 -8.76
N VAL A 51 -9.77 -3.56 -9.90
CA VAL A 51 -9.49 -2.24 -10.48
C VAL A 51 -10.05 -2.23 -11.90
N GLN A 52 -10.63 -1.11 -12.29
CA GLN A 52 -11.04 -0.88 -13.66
C GLN A 52 -9.85 -0.38 -14.47
N VAL A 53 -9.34 -1.21 -15.40
CA VAL A 53 -8.20 -0.89 -16.27
C VAL A 53 -8.67 -1.03 -17.72
N GLY A 54 -8.65 0.08 -18.47
CA GLY A 54 -9.01 0.10 -19.89
C GLY A 54 -10.43 -0.38 -20.20
N GLY A 55 -11.37 -0.25 -19.25
CA GLY A 55 -12.76 -0.71 -19.40
C GLY A 55 -13.02 -2.14 -18.92
N SER A 56 -11.98 -2.93 -18.67
CA SER A 56 -12.09 -4.27 -18.07
C SER A 56 -11.89 -4.22 -16.55
N VAL A 57 -12.55 -5.12 -15.81
CA VAL A 57 -12.34 -5.28 -14.36
C VAL A 57 -11.33 -6.39 -14.14
N GLN A 58 -10.18 -6.05 -13.56
CA GLN A 58 -9.12 -7.02 -13.29
C GLN A 58 -8.77 -7.02 -11.80
N THR A 59 -8.31 -8.17 -11.30
CA THR A 59 -7.83 -8.28 -9.91
C THR A 59 -6.32 -8.04 -9.88
N LEU A 60 -5.91 -6.95 -9.24
CA LEU A 60 -4.51 -6.51 -9.19
C LEU A 60 -4.03 -6.37 -7.75
N ARG A 61 -2.71 -6.36 -7.57
CA ARG A 61 -2.04 -6.01 -6.30
C ARG A 61 -1.69 -4.53 -6.34
N VAL A 62 -2.42 -3.74 -5.55
CA VAL A 62 -2.33 -2.29 -5.56
C VAL A 62 -1.75 -1.78 -4.24
N CYS A 63 -0.87 -0.79 -4.32
CA CYS A 63 -0.31 -0.12 -3.16
C CYS A 63 -1.35 0.77 -2.46
N THR A 64 -1.35 0.84 -1.13
CA THR A 64 -2.28 1.71 -0.39
C THR A 64 -2.18 3.19 -0.78
N GLN A 65 -0.99 3.67 -1.14
CA GLN A 65 -0.82 5.05 -1.63
C GLN A 65 -1.54 5.28 -2.96
N CYS A 66 -1.56 4.28 -3.84
CA CYS A 66 -2.21 4.29 -5.14
C CYS A 66 -3.75 4.29 -4.99
N ILE A 67 -4.23 3.53 -3.99
CA ILE A 67 -5.65 3.53 -3.60
C ILE A 67 -6.05 4.91 -3.06
N ARG A 68 -5.21 5.48 -2.19
CA ARG A 68 -5.45 6.81 -1.59
C ARG A 68 -5.45 7.93 -2.63
N SER A 69 -4.60 7.85 -3.65
CA SER A 69 -4.50 8.86 -4.71
C SER A 69 -5.51 8.68 -5.84
N GLY A 70 -6.42 7.70 -5.76
CA GLY A 70 -7.45 7.47 -6.79
C GLY A 70 -6.91 6.90 -8.11
N LEU A 71 -5.64 6.52 -8.18
CA LEU A 71 -5.00 5.96 -9.39
C LEU A 71 -5.53 4.56 -9.75
N ALA A 72 -6.21 3.91 -8.80
CA ALA A 72 -6.83 2.61 -8.97
C ALA A 72 -8.33 2.72 -8.63
N PRO A 73 -9.18 3.15 -9.60
CA PRO A 73 -10.61 3.24 -9.38
C PRO A 73 -11.21 1.84 -9.20
N ARG A 74 -12.06 1.72 -8.18
CA ARG A 74 -12.85 0.50 -7.99
C ARG A 74 -13.91 0.40 -9.08
N PRO A 75 -14.27 -0.81 -9.52
CA PRO A 75 -15.38 -0.98 -10.43
C PRO A 75 -16.67 -0.45 -9.79
N ILE A 76 -17.46 0.28 -10.58
CA ILE A 76 -18.77 0.79 -10.15
C ILE A 76 -19.69 -0.40 -9.94
N LYS A 77 -20.14 -0.61 -8.69
CA LYS A 77 -21.18 -1.61 -8.39
C LYS A 77 -22.50 -1.11 -8.95
N ARG A 78 -22.98 -1.71 -10.05
CA ARG A 78 -24.33 -1.45 -10.55
C ARG A 78 -25.34 -2.00 -9.53
N LYS A 79 -26.36 -1.22 -9.19
CA LYS A 79 -27.47 -1.71 -8.36
C LYS A 79 -28.18 -2.84 -9.14
N PRO A 80 -28.48 -3.99 -8.52
CA PRO A 80 -29.30 -5.01 -9.17
C PRO A 80 -30.71 -4.45 -9.36
N PHE A 81 -31.24 -4.55 -10.59
CA PHE A 81 -32.54 -4.00 -11.01
C PHE A 81 -32.74 -2.51 -10.70
N GLN A 82 -32.37 -1.64 -11.65
CA GLN A 82 -33.09 -0.37 -11.79
C GLN A 82 -34.28 -0.65 -12.71
N PRO A 83 -35.53 -0.62 -12.22
CA PRO A 83 -36.66 -0.60 -13.14
C PRO A 83 -36.48 0.61 -14.05
N ALA A 84 -36.67 0.40 -15.36
CA ALA A 84 -36.63 1.47 -16.33
C ALA A 84 -37.61 2.54 -15.86
N LEU A 85 -37.10 3.69 -15.43
CA LEU A 85 -37.92 4.88 -15.23
C LEU A 85 -38.64 5.09 -16.56
N SER A 86 -39.96 4.95 -16.49
CA SER A 86 -40.91 5.16 -17.56
C SER A 86 -40.58 6.46 -18.28
N LEU A 87 -40.34 6.34 -19.58
CA LEU A 87 -40.58 7.41 -20.54
C LEU A 87 -42.00 7.94 -20.33
N SER A 88 -42.15 9.11 -19.73
CA SER A 88 -43.39 9.90 -19.78
C SER A 88 -43.16 11.32 -19.29
N ALA A 89 -42.80 12.20 -20.21
CA ALA A 89 -43.38 13.54 -20.38
C ALA A 89 -42.98 14.04 -21.78
#